data_AF-A0A7X0VWZ5-F1
#
_entry.id   AF-A0A7X0VWZ5-F1
#
_cell.length_a   1.000
_cell.length_b   1.000
_cell.length_c   1.000
_cell.angle_alpha   90.00
_cell.angle_beta   90.00
_cell.angle_gamma   90.00
#
_symmetry.space_group_name_H-M   'P 1'
#
loop_
_entity.id
_entity.type
_entity.pdbx_description
1 polymer ?
#
loop_
_entity_poly.entity_id
_entity_poly.type
_entity_poly.pdbx_seq_one_letter_code
_entity_poly.pdbx_strand_id
1 'polypeptide(L)'
;MSGRKKPGFGKQLADLHRWNAWLVVFLALSGLLLSWGAARGWLGGGRVWLKQLHIYIGLITAIFLALYGPLMRKHLKQLRQRPRQRGNLGFVLLLLIGWLLSGIVLWQFRHLPPRWASNALLVHDLLTWAGLPYIAYHSLVRLRWMRRPERRAIRTDIPEPEETNVPSGERSPALHPAAHPQPWMTRRQFVKWSVGIALTAAVAPSFFRWMGKSVLGVGLPGGMADGEDANHMVPEPVPLPDSANVVGGGAKGSYRVYTVTPLPKFDSQNWTFTLDGLVDKPGSWNWQQFLALRRRVQVSDFHCVTGWSVYKNTWEGIPLAQLLAQAGVKPEAKFVKFYSGDGVYTDALSLEQAAMDDIMVAVLHDGKPIGRDYGGPARLIVPKMYGYKSVKWLVRIELIDKSHIGYWENLGYDNDAWV
;
A
#
# COMPACT_ATOMS: atom_id res chain seq x y z
N MET A 1 -38.70 31.58 -22.62
CA MET A 1 -37.95 30.50 -21.93
C MET A 1 -37.54 29.45 -22.96
N SER A 2 -36.27 29.46 -23.39
CA SER A 2 -35.74 28.50 -24.37
C SER A 2 -35.65 27.10 -23.75
N GLY A 3 -36.56 26.22 -24.15
CA GLY A 3 -36.56 24.82 -23.73
C GLY A 3 -35.33 24.10 -24.28
N ARG A 4 -34.30 23.90 -23.45
CA ARG A 4 -33.16 23.04 -23.78
C ARG A 4 -33.70 21.63 -24.09
N LYS A 5 -33.73 21.25 -25.37
CA LYS A 5 -34.04 19.88 -25.82
C LYS A 5 -33.13 18.90 -25.06
N LYS A 6 -33.73 17.94 -24.34
CA LYS A 6 -32.97 16.89 -23.62
C LYS A 6 -32.05 16.18 -24.63
N PRO A 7 -30.75 16.03 -24.34
CA PRO A 7 -29.83 15.37 -25.26
C PRO A 7 -30.28 13.93 -25.54
N GLY A 8 -30.20 13.50 -26.80
CA GLY A 8 -30.58 12.14 -27.19
C GLY A 8 -29.80 11.08 -26.41
N PHE A 9 -30.41 9.91 -26.17
CA PHE A 9 -29.86 8.83 -25.35
C PHE A 9 -28.39 8.48 -25.68
N GLY A 10 -28.02 8.45 -26.97
CA GLY A 10 -26.65 8.18 -27.39
C GLY A 10 -25.63 9.27 -27.00
N LYS A 11 -26.05 10.55 -26.93
CA LYS A 11 -25.21 11.67 -26.50
C LYS A 11 -25.01 11.63 -24.98
N GLN A 12 -26.09 11.41 -24.23
CA GLN A 12 -26.03 11.21 -22.77
C GLN A 12 -25.09 10.06 -22.40
N LEU A 13 -25.22 8.93 -23.10
CA LEU A 13 -24.38 7.75 -22.89
C LEU A 13 -22.90 8.02 -23.18
N ALA A 14 -22.58 8.78 -24.24
CA ALA A 14 -21.22 9.11 -24.62
C ALA A 14 -20.56 10.09 -23.64
N ASP A 15 -21.32 11.07 -23.13
CA ASP A 15 -20.82 12.05 -22.18
C ASP A 15 -20.59 11.44 -20.80
N LEU A 16 -21.47 10.55 -20.33
CA LEU A 16 -21.26 9.77 -19.10
C LEU A 16 -20.00 8.89 -19.18
N HIS A 17 -19.81 8.18 -20.30
CA HIS A 17 -18.59 7.38 -20.50
C HIS A 17 -17.32 8.22 -20.47
N ARG A 18 -17.36 9.45 -21.01
CA ARG A 18 -16.21 10.35 -21.05
C ARG A 18 -15.83 10.85 -19.66
N TRP A 19 -16.81 11.26 -18.87
CA TRP A 19 -16.60 11.65 -17.48
C TRP A 19 -16.09 10.49 -16.63
N ASN A 20 -16.72 9.31 -16.76
CA ASN A 20 -16.27 8.11 -16.06
C ASN A 20 -14.82 7.74 -16.40
N ALA A 21 -14.41 7.88 -17.67
CA ALA A 21 -13.03 7.62 -18.07
C ALA A 21 -12.04 8.55 -17.37
N TRP A 22 -12.33 9.85 -17.25
CA TRP A 22 -11.47 10.80 -16.54
C TRP A 22 -11.39 10.53 -15.04
N LEU A 23 -12.52 10.19 -14.40
CA LEU A 23 -12.54 9.83 -12.98
C LEU A 23 -11.70 8.57 -12.72
N VAL A 24 -11.85 7.54 -13.56
CA VAL A 24 -11.05 6.30 -13.45
C VAL A 24 -9.56 6.58 -13.67
N VAL A 25 -9.19 7.44 -14.63
CA VAL A 25 -7.79 7.83 -14.84
C VAL A 25 -7.23 8.55 -13.62
N PHE A 26 -7.98 9.49 -13.04
CA PHE A 26 -7.57 10.16 -11.82
C PHE A 26 -7.35 9.16 -10.67
N LEU A 27 -8.31 8.25 -10.46
CA LEU A 27 -8.23 7.24 -9.39
C LEU A 27 -7.06 6.28 -9.62
N ALA A 28 -6.79 5.89 -10.86
CA ALA A 28 -5.64 5.07 -11.21
C ALA A 28 -4.31 5.76 -10.86
N LEU A 29 -4.14 7.01 -11.28
CA LEU A 29 -2.92 7.77 -11.04
C LEU A 29 -2.71 8.08 -9.55
N SER A 30 -3.76 8.54 -8.86
CA SER A 30 -3.70 8.83 -7.43
C SER A 30 -3.48 7.55 -6.60
N GLY A 31 -4.12 6.44 -6.96
CA GLY A 31 -3.89 5.13 -6.32
C GLY A 31 -2.45 4.66 -6.53
N LEU A 32 -1.90 4.80 -7.75
CA LEU A 32 -0.52 4.44 -8.05
C LEU A 32 0.46 5.31 -7.24
N LEU A 33 0.27 6.62 -7.17
CA LEU A 33 1.07 7.51 -6.32
C LEU A 33 1.01 7.12 -4.84
N LEU A 34 -0.18 6.79 -4.33
CA LEU A 34 -0.37 6.40 -2.92
C LEU A 34 0.30 5.05 -2.58
N SER A 35 0.39 4.15 -3.58
CA SER A 35 1.04 2.84 -3.48
C SER A 35 2.57 2.91 -3.61
N TRP A 36 3.10 3.91 -4.32
CA TRP A 36 4.52 4.00 -4.64
C TRP A 36 5.35 4.42 -3.42
N GLY A 37 6.22 3.52 -2.97
CA GLY A 37 7.06 3.74 -1.78
C GLY A 37 7.95 4.99 -1.85
N ALA A 38 8.53 5.30 -3.01
CA ALA A 38 9.39 6.48 -3.18
C ALA A 38 8.62 7.80 -3.08
N ALA A 39 7.37 7.82 -3.56
CA ALA A 39 6.49 8.99 -3.45
C ALA A 39 6.08 9.30 -2.00
N ARG A 40 6.21 8.34 -1.07
CA ARG A 40 5.90 8.56 0.35
C ARG A 40 6.79 9.61 1.00
N GLY A 41 8.07 9.66 0.63
CA GLY A 41 9.00 10.68 1.15
C GLY A 41 8.72 12.08 0.60
N TRP A 42 8.34 12.16 -0.68
CA TRP A 42 8.17 13.43 -1.39
C TRP A 42 6.85 14.14 -1.04
N LEU A 43 5.78 13.37 -0.81
CA LEU A 43 4.45 13.94 -0.56
C LEU A 43 4.26 14.42 0.89
N GLY A 44 5.03 13.91 1.85
CA GLY A 44 4.89 14.26 3.28
C GLY A 44 3.43 14.27 3.75
N GLY A 45 3.00 15.39 4.35
CA GLY A 45 1.60 15.62 4.78
C GLY A 45 0.58 15.71 3.64
N GLY A 46 0.99 16.08 2.43
CA GLY A 46 0.12 16.13 1.24
C GLY A 46 -0.47 14.76 0.85
N ARG A 47 0.16 13.67 1.31
CA ARG A 47 -0.35 12.30 1.13
C ARG A 47 -1.72 12.09 1.79
N VAL A 48 -1.96 12.69 2.95
CA VAL A 48 -3.24 12.57 3.66
C VAL A 48 -4.35 13.22 2.83
N TRP A 49 -4.08 14.41 2.28
CA TRP A 49 -5.01 15.12 1.42
C TRP A 49 -5.27 14.35 0.12
N LEU A 50 -4.22 13.82 -0.52
CA LEU A 50 -4.34 12.99 -1.72
C LEU A 50 -5.17 11.73 -1.46
N LYS A 51 -4.98 11.07 -0.31
CA LYS A 51 -5.78 9.91 0.10
C LYS A 51 -7.26 10.29 0.25
N GLN A 52 -7.57 11.40 0.90
CA GLN A 52 -8.95 11.85 1.06
C GLN A 52 -9.59 12.20 -0.28
N LEU A 53 -8.87 12.91 -1.14
CA LEU A 53 -9.33 13.23 -2.49
C LEU A 53 -9.60 11.97 -3.32
N HIS A 54 -8.72 10.96 -3.23
CA HIS A 54 -8.90 9.66 -3.88
C HIS A 54 -10.18 8.96 -3.39
N ILE A 55 -10.43 8.96 -2.07
CA ILE A 55 -11.65 8.36 -1.49
C ILE A 55 -12.89 9.09 -1.99
N TYR A 56 -12.93 10.42 -1.94
CA TYR A 56 -14.09 11.20 -2.38
C TYR A 56 -14.39 11.01 -3.86
N ILE A 57 -13.37 11.01 -4.72
CA ILE A 57 -13.55 10.75 -6.14
C ILE A 57 -14.00 9.30 -6.39
N GLY A 58 -13.55 8.35 -5.56
CA GLY A 58 -14.02 6.97 -5.59
C GLY A 58 -15.52 6.87 -5.32
N LEU A 59 -16.01 7.56 -4.27
CA LEU A 59 -17.43 7.62 -3.93
C LEU A 59 -18.27 8.29 -5.03
N ILE A 60 -17.78 9.41 -5.59
CA ILE A 60 -18.44 10.07 -6.73
C ILE A 60 -18.54 9.11 -7.91
N THR A 61 -17.47 8.37 -8.22
CA THR A 61 -17.46 7.39 -9.31
C THR A 61 -18.48 6.27 -9.07
N ALA A 62 -18.61 5.78 -7.82
CA ALA A 62 -19.62 4.80 -7.45
C ALA A 62 -21.06 5.32 -7.67
N ILE A 63 -21.32 6.57 -7.30
CA ILE A 63 -22.62 7.23 -7.55
C ILE A 63 -22.90 7.32 -9.06
N PHE A 64 -21.92 7.76 -9.85
CA PHE A 64 -22.07 7.83 -11.31
C PHE A 64 -22.36 6.46 -11.93
N LEU A 65 -21.71 5.40 -11.44
CA LEU A 65 -21.96 4.04 -11.88
C LEU A 65 -23.35 3.53 -11.48
N ALA A 66 -23.83 3.88 -10.29
CA ALA A 66 -25.19 3.56 -9.85
C ALA A 66 -26.24 4.28 -10.71
N LEU A 67 -26.03 5.57 -11.00
CA LEU A 67 -26.88 6.36 -11.92
C LEU A 67 -26.89 5.81 -13.34
N TYR A 68 -25.87 5.05 -13.72
CA TYR A 68 -25.80 4.37 -15.01
C TYR A 68 -26.66 3.11 -15.09
N GLY A 69 -27.01 2.49 -13.96
CA GLY A 69 -27.79 1.25 -13.87
C GLY A 69 -29.09 1.26 -14.68
N PRO A 70 -29.96 2.28 -14.57
CA PRO A 70 -31.19 2.37 -15.36
C PRO A 70 -30.96 2.47 -16.88
N LEU A 71 -29.88 3.15 -17.29
CA LEU A 71 -29.51 3.31 -18.71
C LEU A 71 -28.89 2.03 -19.28
N MET A 72 -28.33 1.16 -18.43
CA MET A 72 -27.71 -0.10 -18.81
C MET A 72 -28.67 -1.02 -19.56
N ARG A 73 -29.94 -1.11 -19.14
CA ARG A 73 -30.96 -1.95 -19.79
C ARG A 73 -31.13 -1.57 -21.27
N LYS A 74 -31.16 -0.27 -21.57
CA LYS A 74 -31.26 0.25 -22.94
C LYS A 74 -29.97 0.01 -23.74
N HIS A 75 -28.81 0.15 -23.10
CA HIS A 75 -27.52 -0.11 -23.75
C HIS A 75 -27.31 -1.61 -24.08
N LEU A 76 -27.67 -2.51 -23.16
CA LEU A 76 -27.64 -3.96 -23.38
C LEU A 76 -28.59 -4.38 -24.52
N LYS A 77 -29.75 -3.74 -24.65
CA LYS A 77 -30.65 -3.94 -25.80
C LYS A 77 -29.99 -3.54 -27.13
N GLN A 78 -29.27 -2.41 -27.19
CA GLN A 78 -28.52 -2.01 -28.40
C GLN A 78 -27.39 -2.99 -28.75
N LEU A 79 -26.82 -3.66 -27.77
CA LEU A 79 -25.75 -4.64 -27.95
C LEU A 79 -26.25 -6.08 -28.14
N ARG A 80 -27.57 -6.30 -28.25
CA ARG A 80 -28.16 -7.64 -28.37
C ARG A 80 -27.58 -8.44 -29.54
N GLN A 81 -27.35 -7.79 -30.68
CA GLN A 81 -26.76 -8.39 -31.89
C GLN A 81 -25.21 -8.37 -31.91
N ARG A 82 -24.57 -7.99 -30.80
CA ARG A 82 -23.11 -7.83 -30.71
C ARG A 82 -22.56 -8.54 -29.46
N PRO A 83 -22.56 -9.89 -29.43
CA PRO A 83 -22.26 -10.67 -28.23
C PRO A 83 -20.87 -10.39 -27.65
N ARG A 84 -19.84 -10.23 -28.49
CA ARG A 84 -18.49 -9.86 -28.04
C ARG A 84 -18.45 -8.51 -27.33
N GLN A 85 -19.21 -7.52 -27.81
CA GLN A 85 -19.25 -6.19 -27.20
C GLN A 85 -20.01 -6.21 -25.87
N ARG A 86 -21.06 -7.04 -25.78
CA ARG A 86 -21.84 -7.26 -24.56
C ARG A 86 -21.01 -7.98 -23.48
N GLY A 87 -20.30 -9.05 -23.83
CA GLY A 87 -19.43 -9.78 -22.89
C GLY A 87 -18.33 -8.89 -22.33
N ASN A 88 -17.66 -8.12 -23.20
CA ASN A 88 -16.65 -7.16 -22.77
C ASN A 88 -17.21 -6.07 -21.86
N LEU A 89 -18.41 -5.54 -22.14
CA LEU A 89 -19.05 -4.57 -21.26
C LEU A 89 -19.28 -5.17 -19.86
N GLY A 90 -19.78 -6.41 -19.79
CA GLY A 90 -19.97 -7.11 -18.52
C GLY A 90 -18.66 -7.30 -17.76
N PHE A 91 -17.60 -7.71 -18.44
CA PHE A 91 -16.28 -7.89 -17.83
C PHE A 91 -15.68 -6.58 -17.29
N VAL A 92 -15.75 -5.48 -18.06
CA VAL A 92 -15.27 -4.16 -17.61
C VAL A 92 -16.07 -3.68 -16.38
N LEU A 93 -17.39 -3.89 -16.36
CA LEU A 93 -18.21 -3.53 -15.22
C LEU A 93 -17.89 -4.37 -13.99
N LEU A 94 -17.65 -5.67 -14.15
CA LEU A 94 -17.22 -6.55 -13.05
C LEU A 94 -15.93 -6.02 -12.41
N LEU A 95 -14.93 -5.69 -13.22
CA LEU A 95 -13.66 -5.14 -12.73
C LEU A 95 -13.85 -3.81 -12.01
N LEU A 96 -14.62 -2.88 -12.58
CA LEU A 96 -14.89 -1.57 -11.96
C LEU A 96 -15.68 -1.68 -10.65
N ILE A 97 -16.72 -2.51 -10.62
CA ILE A 97 -17.54 -2.74 -9.42
C ILE A 97 -16.68 -3.38 -8.32
N GLY A 98 -15.94 -4.44 -8.65
CA GLY A 98 -15.03 -5.08 -7.68
C GLY A 98 -14.00 -4.11 -7.12
N TRP A 99 -13.47 -3.22 -7.95
CA TRP A 99 -12.46 -2.24 -7.55
C TRP A 99 -13.05 -1.18 -6.61
N LEU A 100 -14.25 -0.68 -6.92
CA LEU A 100 -14.96 0.28 -6.06
C LEU A 100 -15.40 -0.35 -4.73
N LEU A 101 -15.99 -1.54 -4.76
CA LEU A 101 -16.45 -2.23 -3.55
C LEU A 101 -15.29 -2.56 -2.61
N SER A 102 -14.18 -3.08 -3.15
CA SER A 102 -12.97 -3.31 -2.34
C SER A 102 -12.41 -2.02 -1.75
N GLY A 103 -12.44 -0.90 -2.49
CA GLY A 103 -12.08 0.41 -1.97
C GLY A 103 -12.99 0.91 -0.83
N ILE A 104 -14.30 0.70 -0.94
CA ILE A 104 -15.27 1.04 0.12
C ILE A 104 -15.01 0.22 1.39
N VAL A 105 -14.74 -1.08 1.26
CA VAL A 105 -14.39 -1.95 2.39
C VAL A 105 -13.10 -1.46 3.07
N LEU A 106 -12.09 -1.08 2.29
CA LEU A 106 -10.84 -0.50 2.82
C LEU A 106 -11.05 0.85 3.51
N TRP A 107 -12.01 1.66 3.04
CA TRP A 107 -12.38 2.90 3.71
C TRP A 107 -13.07 2.66 5.06
N GLN A 108 -13.94 1.65 5.12
CA GLN A 108 -14.71 1.28 6.31
C GLN A 108 -14.02 0.25 7.21
N PHE A 109 -12.71 0.04 7.05
CA PHE A 109 -11.99 -1.06 7.69
C PHE A 109 -12.09 -1.07 9.23
N ARG A 110 -12.26 0.10 9.86
CA ARG A 110 -12.43 0.24 11.31
C ARG A 110 -13.71 -0.42 11.84
N HIS A 111 -14.71 -0.60 10.98
CA HIS A 111 -16.00 -1.19 11.35
C HIS A 111 -16.15 -2.64 10.89
N LEU A 112 -15.10 -3.22 10.31
CA LEU A 112 -15.15 -4.55 9.68
C LEU A 112 -14.10 -5.48 10.29
N PRO A 113 -14.36 -6.81 10.35
CA PRO A 113 -13.36 -7.75 10.84
C PRO A 113 -12.07 -7.72 9.99
N PRO A 114 -10.86 -7.89 10.59
CA PRO A 114 -9.58 -7.76 9.89
C PRO A 114 -9.43 -8.62 8.61
N ARG A 115 -10.09 -9.79 8.58
CA ARG A 115 -10.12 -10.68 7.39
C ARG A 115 -10.73 -9.99 6.16
N TRP A 116 -11.73 -9.14 6.35
CA TRP A 116 -12.37 -8.40 5.26
C TRP A 116 -11.45 -7.33 4.71
N ALA A 117 -10.77 -6.58 5.58
CA ALA A 117 -9.80 -5.57 5.17
C ALA A 117 -8.62 -6.21 4.42
N SER A 118 -8.12 -7.36 4.89
CA SER A 118 -7.03 -8.09 4.24
C SER A 118 -7.41 -8.60 2.85
N ASN A 119 -8.59 -9.23 2.73
CA ASN A 119 -9.09 -9.72 1.44
C ASN A 119 -9.40 -8.56 0.49
N ALA A 120 -10.02 -7.48 0.99
CA ALA A 120 -10.31 -6.30 0.20
C ALA A 120 -9.04 -5.63 -0.29
N LEU A 121 -7.98 -5.56 0.52
CA LEU A 121 -6.69 -5.03 0.10
C LEU A 121 -6.11 -5.84 -1.06
N LEU A 122 -6.10 -7.17 -0.93
CA LEU A 122 -5.61 -8.05 -1.98
C LEU A 122 -6.41 -7.91 -3.27
N VAL A 123 -7.74 -7.90 -3.17
CA VAL A 123 -8.63 -7.72 -4.34
C VAL A 123 -8.45 -6.33 -4.97
N HIS A 124 -8.37 -5.29 -4.15
CA HIS A 124 -8.21 -3.91 -4.61
C HIS A 124 -6.87 -3.73 -5.35
N ASP A 125 -5.80 -4.26 -4.80
CA ASP A 125 -4.48 -4.23 -5.43
C ASP A 125 -4.48 -5.06 -6.72
N LEU A 126 -5.02 -6.28 -6.73
CA LEU A 126 -5.13 -7.09 -7.96
C LEU A 126 -5.88 -6.35 -9.08
N LEU A 127 -7.00 -5.71 -8.74
CA LEU A 127 -7.79 -4.94 -9.70
C LEU A 127 -7.09 -3.65 -10.13
N THR A 128 -6.27 -3.06 -9.26
CA THR A 128 -5.42 -1.92 -9.60
C THR A 128 -4.32 -2.33 -10.59
N TRP A 129 -3.69 -3.49 -10.37
CA TRP A 129 -2.56 -3.94 -11.19
C TRP A 129 -2.95 -4.66 -12.48
N ALA A 130 -4.03 -5.43 -12.49
CA ALA A 130 -4.47 -6.19 -13.67
C ALA A 130 -5.74 -5.58 -14.30
N GLY A 131 -6.69 -5.15 -13.47
CA GLY A 131 -7.96 -4.60 -13.92
C GLY A 131 -7.80 -3.24 -14.62
N LEU A 132 -7.07 -2.29 -14.02
CA LEU A 132 -6.90 -0.95 -14.60
C LEU A 132 -6.13 -0.96 -15.92
N PRO A 133 -5.01 -1.69 -16.08
CA PRO A 133 -4.36 -1.79 -17.39
C PRO A 133 -5.28 -2.36 -18.46
N TYR A 134 -6.11 -3.36 -18.13
CA TYR A 134 -7.10 -3.90 -19.05
C TYR A 134 -8.15 -2.85 -19.44
N ILE A 135 -8.71 -2.13 -18.46
CA ILE A 135 -9.72 -1.08 -18.68
C ILE A 135 -9.12 0.07 -19.51
N ALA A 136 -7.90 0.48 -19.22
CA ALA A 136 -7.17 1.52 -19.95
C ALA A 136 -6.89 1.10 -21.39
N TYR A 137 -6.34 -0.09 -21.60
CA TYR A 137 -6.12 -0.68 -22.93
C TYR A 137 -7.43 -0.73 -23.74
N HIS A 138 -8.51 -1.24 -23.13
CA HIS A 138 -9.81 -1.32 -23.78
C HIS A 138 -10.37 0.06 -24.16
N SER A 139 -10.24 1.05 -23.28
CA SER A 139 -10.75 2.41 -23.47
C SER A 139 -9.97 3.15 -24.56
N LEU A 140 -8.64 3.06 -24.55
CA LEU A 140 -7.77 3.68 -25.54
C LEU A 140 -8.01 3.11 -26.93
N VAL A 141 -8.10 1.78 -27.06
CA VAL A 141 -8.34 1.09 -28.35
C VAL A 141 -9.71 1.42 -28.98
N ARG A 142 -10.63 2.02 -28.22
CA ARG A 142 -11.95 2.45 -28.68
C ARG A 142 -12.06 3.93 -29.07
N LEU A 143 -11.02 4.75 -28.85
CA LEU A 143 -11.04 6.17 -29.21
C LEU A 143 -11.27 6.38 -30.73
N ARG A 144 -12.17 7.31 -31.06
CA ARG A 144 -12.66 7.55 -32.44
C ARG A 144 -11.56 7.96 -33.43
N TRP A 145 -10.45 8.53 -32.96
CA TRP A 145 -9.30 8.92 -33.79
C TRP A 145 -8.62 7.73 -34.49
N MET A 146 -8.77 6.50 -33.97
CA MET A 146 -8.29 5.26 -34.61
C MET A 146 -9.27 4.61 -35.61
N ARG A 147 -10.45 5.21 -35.84
CA ARG A 147 -11.54 4.60 -36.65
C ARG A 147 -11.83 5.31 -37.98
N ARG A 148 -11.05 6.32 -38.39
CA ARG A 148 -11.25 7.01 -39.67
C ARG A 148 -10.05 6.79 -40.61
N PRO A 149 -10.09 5.77 -41.48
CA PRO A 149 -9.10 5.59 -42.55
C PRO A 149 -9.13 6.73 -43.59
N GLU A 150 -10.26 7.42 -43.69
CA GLU A 150 -10.69 8.15 -44.89
C GLU A 150 -10.17 9.59 -44.97
N ARG A 151 -9.37 10.04 -44.00
CA ARG A 151 -8.85 11.42 -43.98
C ARG A 151 -7.46 11.59 -44.59
N ARG A 152 -6.82 10.54 -45.14
CA ARG A 152 -5.45 10.63 -45.68
C ARG A 152 -5.16 9.66 -46.82
N ALA A 153 -6.05 9.57 -47.81
CA ALA A 153 -5.57 9.30 -49.16
C ALA A 153 -5.26 10.69 -49.75
N ILE A 154 -4.00 10.94 -50.11
CA ILE A 154 -3.68 12.10 -50.94
C ILE A 154 -4.40 11.83 -52.26
N ARG A 155 -5.39 12.64 -52.58
CA ARG A 155 -6.02 12.63 -53.89
C ARG A 155 -4.98 13.25 -54.83
N THR A 156 -4.22 12.42 -55.54
CA THR A 156 -3.40 12.89 -56.65
C THR A 156 -4.34 13.16 -57.82
N ASP A 157 -5.03 14.29 -57.79
CA ASP A 157 -5.65 14.84 -58.98
C ASP A 157 -4.52 15.46 -59.82
N ILE A 158 -3.86 14.64 -60.64
CA ILE A 158 -3.03 15.13 -61.75
C ILE A 158 -3.96 15.13 -62.97
N PRO A 159 -4.21 16.28 -63.63
CA PRO A 159 -4.93 16.29 -64.90
C PRO A 159 -4.06 15.64 -65.96
N GLU A 160 -4.59 14.65 -66.69
CA GLU A 160 -3.94 14.13 -67.90
C GLU A 160 -3.87 15.24 -68.96
N PRO A 161 -2.74 15.40 -69.69
CA PRO A 161 -2.72 16.23 -70.87
C PRO A 161 -3.43 15.51 -72.03
N GLU A 162 -4.26 16.26 -72.76
CA GLU A 162 -4.82 15.87 -74.05
C GLU A 162 -3.74 15.63 -75.11
N GLU A 163 -4.16 14.95 -76.18
CA GLU A 163 -3.48 14.65 -77.47
C GLU A 163 -2.78 13.29 -77.55
N THR A 164 -2.86 12.48 -78.62
CA THR A 164 -3.43 12.59 -79.99
C THR A 164 -3.47 11.17 -80.63
N ASN A 165 -4.27 11.01 -81.69
CA ASN A 165 -4.45 9.82 -82.54
C ASN A 165 -3.15 9.22 -83.15
N VAL A 166 -2.88 7.91 -82.95
CA VAL A 166 -2.10 7.01 -83.85
C VAL A 166 -2.55 5.53 -83.62
N PRO A 167 -2.59 4.63 -84.64
CA PRO A 167 -3.55 3.54 -84.73
C PRO A 167 -3.11 2.18 -84.19
N SER A 168 -4.10 1.28 -84.14
CA SER A 168 -4.11 -0.09 -83.62
C SER A 168 -3.00 -1.01 -84.14
N GLY A 169 -2.20 -1.53 -83.20
CA GLY A 169 -1.24 -2.63 -83.37
C GLY A 169 -1.01 -3.36 -82.04
N GLU A 170 -0.84 -4.67 -82.10
CA GLU A 170 -0.99 -5.65 -81.02
C GLU A 170 -0.02 -5.61 -79.80
N ARG A 171 -0.56 -6.04 -78.65
CA ARG A 171 0.07 -6.61 -77.40
C ARG A 171 0.81 -5.63 -76.47
N SER A 172 0.62 -5.64 -75.15
CA SER A 172 0.24 -6.69 -74.18
C SER A 172 -0.62 -6.10 -73.04
N PRO A 173 -1.39 -6.91 -72.27
CA PRO A 173 -1.93 -6.41 -71.01
C PRO A 173 -0.74 -6.12 -70.10
N ALA A 174 -0.51 -4.85 -69.79
CA ALA A 174 0.42 -4.49 -68.73
C ALA A 174 -0.06 -5.20 -67.45
N LEU A 175 0.65 -6.26 -67.06
CA LEU A 175 0.61 -6.82 -65.73
C LEU A 175 0.94 -5.66 -64.79
N HIS A 176 -0.07 -5.01 -64.23
CA HIS A 176 0.13 -4.18 -63.04
C HIS A 176 0.66 -5.12 -61.96
N PRO A 177 1.89 -4.93 -61.44
CA PRO A 177 2.34 -5.73 -60.32
C PRO A 177 1.46 -5.35 -59.13
N ALA A 178 0.53 -6.23 -58.79
CA ALA A 178 -0.07 -6.28 -57.47
C ALA A 178 1.03 -6.65 -56.47
N ALA A 179 1.87 -5.69 -56.07
CA ALA A 179 2.93 -5.95 -55.11
C ALA A 179 3.38 -4.68 -54.39
N HIS A 180 2.45 -3.93 -53.80
CA HIS A 180 2.84 -3.26 -52.56
C HIS A 180 3.00 -4.37 -51.51
N PRO A 181 4.18 -4.54 -50.88
CA PRO A 181 4.31 -5.49 -49.78
C PRO A 181 3.25 -5.13 -48.74
N GLN A 182 2.29 -6.04 -48.54
CA GLN A 182 1.30 -5.87 -47.48
C GLN A 182 2.09 -5.75 -46.18
N PRO A 183 2.00 -4.62 -45.46
CA PRO A 183 2.77 -4.46 -44.24
C PRO A 183 2.38 -5.59 -43.29
N TRP A 184 3.38 -6.31 -42.76
CA TRP A 184 3.20 -7.43 -41.82
C TRP A 184 2.35 -7.04 -40.59
N MET A 185 2.22 -5.73 -40.34
CA MET A 185 1.45 -5.16 -39.27
C MET A 185 0.78 -3.86 -39.72
N THR A 186 -0.54 -3.79 -39.56
CA THR A 186 -1.27 -2.53 -39.74
C THR A 186 -0.84 -1.50 -38.69
N ARG A 187 -0.89 -0.20 -38.99
CA ARG A 187 -0.57 0.87 -38.02
C ARG A 187 -1.37 0.75 -36.72
N ARG A 188 -2.62 0.28 -36.82
CA ARG A 188 -3.47 -0.02 -35.66
C ARG A 188 -2.94 -1.18 -34.83
N GLN A 189 -2.44 -2.24 -35.46
CA GLN A 189 -1.77 -3.32 -34.74
C GLN A 189 -0.47 -2.79 -34.13
N PHE A 190 0.36 -2.06 -34.88
CA PHE A 190 1.61 -1.48 -34.38
C PHE A 190 1.38 -0.67 -33.10
N VAL A 191 0.49 0.33 -33.14
CA VAL A 191 0.17 1.15 -31.96
C VAL A 191 -0.39 0.34 -30.80
N LYS A 192 -1.25 -0.66 -31.08
CA LYS A 192 -1.78 -1.54 -30.02
C LYS A 192 -0.67 -2.32 -29.32
N TRP A 193 0.26 -2.86 -30.09
CA TRP A 193 1.38 -3.61 -29.55
C TRP A 193 2.37 -2.69 -28.86
N SER A 194 2.70 -1.52 -29.42
CA SER A 194 3.57 -0.53 -28.77
C SER A 194 3.00 -0.03 -27.43
N VAL A 195 1.71 0.32 -27.38
CA VAL A 195 1.05 0.73 -26.12
C VAL A 195 0.97 -0.42 -25.13
N GLY A 196 0.64 -1.63 -25.59
CA GLY A 196 0.58 -2.82 -24.75
C GLY A 196 1.95 -3.18 -24.14
N ILE A 197 3.01 -3.15 -24.95
CA ILE A 197 4.39 -3.41 -24.52
C ILE A 197 4.87 -2.33 -23.56
N ALA A 198 4.65 -1.04 -23.86
CA ALA A 198 5.06 0.05 -22.99
C ALA A 198 4.36 -0.01 -21.62
N LEU A 199 3.04 -0.28 -21.61
CA LEU A 199 2.28 -0.44 -20.38
C LEU A 199 2.76 -1.66 -19.58
N THR A 200 3.03 -2.78 -20.26
CA THR A 200 3.56 -4.00 -19.63
C THR A 200 4.94 -3.75 -19.04
N ALA A 201 5.87 -3.14 -19.78
CA ALA A 201 7.23 -2.85 -19.32
C ALA A 201 7.25 -1.88 -18.12
N ALA A 202 6.37 -0.88 -18.11
CA ALA A 202 6.28 0.07 -17.01
C ALA A 202 5.69 -0.53 -15.73
N VAL A 203 4.71 -1.44 -15.86
CA VAL A 203 3.92 -1.95 -14.74
C VAL A 203 4.45 -3.29 -14.22
N ALA A 204 4.99 -4.15 -15.09
CA ALA A 204 5.36 -5.53 -14.76
C ALA A 204 6.40 -5.64 -13.64
N PRO A 205 7.52 -4.88 -13.59
CA PRO A 205 8.50 -5.01 -12.51
C PRO A 205 7.91 -4.71 -11.13
N SER A 206 7.07 -3.68 -11.04
CA SER A 206 6.37 -3.30 -9.80
C SER A 206 5.31 -4.33 -9.42
N PHE A 207 4.57 -4.85 -10.41
CA PHE A 207 3.59 -5.91 -10.21
C PHE A 207 4.23 -7.21 -9.72
N PHE A 208 5.32 -7.67 -10.32
CA PHE A 208 6.04 -8.89 -9.89
C PHE A 208 6.60 -8.75 -8.48
N ARG A 209 7.16 -7.57 -8.13
CA ARG A 209 7.61 -7.29 -6.76
C ARG A 209 6.46 -7.28 -5.75
N TRP A 210 5.31 -6.72 -6.11
CA TRP A 210 4.11 -6.72 -5.27
C TRP A 210 3.53 -8.14 -5.13
N MET A 211 3.44 -8.90 -6.23
CA MET A 211 2.92 -10.28 -6.24
C MET A 211 3.80 -11.23 -5.42
N GLY A 212 5.12 -11.08 -5.46
CA GLY A 212 6.04 -11.84 -4.59
C GLY A 212 5.80 -11.60 -3.09
N LYS A 213 5.46 -10.37 -2.72
CA LYS A 213 5.16 -9.98 -1.33
C LYS A 213 3.73 -10.35 -0.88
N SER A 214 2.75 -10.31 -1.80
CA SER A 214 1.32 -10.39 -1.46
C SER A 214 0.67 -11.74 -1.77
N VAL A 215 1.15 -12.48 -2.78
CA VAL A 215 0.52 -13.71 -3.30
C VAL A 215 1.36 -14.95 -3.03
N LEU A 216 2.68 -14.87 -3.22
CA LEU A 216 3.56 -16.01 -3.02
C LEU A 216 3.98 -16.22 -1.56
N GLY A 217 3.66 -15.29 -0.66
CA GLY A 217 4.05 -15.41 0.74
C GLY A 217 5.55 -15.70 0.89
N VAL A 218 6.42 -15.14 0.03
CA VAL A 218 7.87 -15.19 0.27
C VAL A 218 8.25 -14.12 1.31
N GLY A 219 7.45 -14.04 2.37
CA GLY A 219 7.93 -13.93 3.73
C GLY A 219 7.65 -15.30 4.33
N LEU A 220 8.71 -16.10 4.48
CA LEU A 220 8.64 -17.43 5.07
C LEU A 220 7.78 -17.42 6.35
N PRO A 221 7.03 -18.50 6.62
CA PRO A 221 6.31 -18.63 7.88
C PRO A 221 7.34 -18.84 9.00
N GLY A 222 7.49 -17.86 9.91
CA GLY A 222 8.13 -18.10 11.21
C GLY A 222 9.00 -16.97 11.75
N GLY A 223 8.53 -16.29 12.79
CA GLY A 223 9.39 -15.61 13.77
C GLY A 223 10.19 -14.38 13.32
N MET A 224 10.65 -13.61 14.31
CA MET A 224 11.46 -12.41 14.11
C MET A 224 12.93 -12.69 13.73
N ALA A 225 13.25 -13.88 13.22
CA ALA A 225 14.62 -14.42 13.16
C ALA A 225 15.14 -14.77 11.75
N ASP A 226 14.36 -14.57 10.68
CA ASP A 226 14.67 -15.17 9.36
C ASP A 226 15.56 -14.31 8.43
N GLY A 227 16.40 -13.44 8.98
CA GLY A 227 17.39 -12.68 8.22
C GLY A 227 18.76 -12.72 8.89
N GLU A 228 19.84 -12.57 8.12
CA GLU A 228 21.18 -12.25 8.67
C GLU A 228 21.06 -11.00 9.55
N ASP A 229 20.90 -11.21 10.86
CA ASP A 229 20.73 -10.12 11.81
C ASP A 229 22.09 -9.47 12.05
N ALA A 230 22.25 -8.24 11.55
CA ALA A 230 23.49 -7.48 11.70
C ALA A 230 23.73 -7.00 13.14
N ASN A 231 22.78 -7.18 14.06
CA ASN A 231 22.97 -6.86 15.47
C ASN A 231 23.73 -8.01 16.15
N HIS A 232 25.06 -7.97 16.09
CA HIS A 232 25.92 -8.91 16.79
C HIS A 232 26.05 -8.49 18.26
N MET A 233 25.01 -8.75 19.05
CA MET A 233 24.97 -8.39 20.46
C MET A 233 25.63 -9.47 21.32
N VAL A 234 26.66 -9.10 22.08
CA VAL A 234 27.39 -10.03 22.97
C VAL A 234 27.27 -9.56 24.43
N PRO A 235 26.81 -10.41 25.37
CA PRO A 235 26.40 -11.81 25.17
C PRO A 235 25.02 -11.93 24.49
N GLU A 236 24.78 -13.06 23.84
CA GLU A 236 23.43 -13.39 23.36
C GLU A 236 22.47 -13.59 24.54
N PRO A 237 21.24 -13.09 24.47
CA PRO A 237 20.26 -13.27 25.54
C PRO A 237 19.81 -14.73 25.60
N VAL A 238 20.10 -15.39 26.72
CA VAL A 238 19.61 -16.75 26.98
C VAL A 238 18.13 -16.67 27.38
N PRO A 239 17.20 -17.38 26.71
CA PRO A 239 15.78 -17.32 27.05
C PRO A 239 15.48 -17.97 28.40
N LEU A 240 14.50 -17.42 29.13
CA LEU A 240 13.94 -18.06 30.31
C LEU A 240 13.19 -19.35 29.93
N PRO A 241 13.00 -20.32 30.85
CA PRO A 241 12.31 -21.57 30.55
C PRO A 241 10.93 -21.40 29.88
N ASP A 242 10.15 -20.40 30.32
CA ASP A 242 8.82 -20.10 29.78
C ASP A 242 8.86 -19.44 28.39
N SER A 243 9.99 -18.83 28.03
CA SER A 243 10.21 -18.22 26.72
C SER A 243 10.75 -19.24 25.72
N ALA A 244 11.64 -20.13 26.19
CA ALA A 244 12.16 -21.26 25.43
C ALA A 244 11.03 -22.25 25.06
N ASN A 245 10.10 -22.50 25.98
CA ASN A 245 8.91 -23.34 25.76
C ASN A 245 7.67 -22.51 25.40
N VAL A 246 7.83 -21.48 24.57
CA VAL A 246 6.79 -20.60 23.98
C VAL A 246 5.38 -20.82 24.54
N VAL A 247 5.12 -20.28 25.73
CA VAL A 247 3.89 -20.55 26.52
C VAL A 247 2.59 -20.13 25.80
N GLY A 248 2.68 -19.27 24.77
CA GLY A 248 1.55 -18.85 23.93
C GLY A 248 1.26 -19.74 22.69
N GLY A 249 2.07 -20.75 22.40
CA GLY A 249 1.99 -21.52 21.15
C GLY A 249 2.52 -20.76 19.91
N GLY A 250 3.28 -19.69 20.14
CA GLY A 250 4.00 -18.89 19.15
C GLY A 250 3.14 -17.89 18.40
N ALA A 251 3.81 -16.88 17.83
CA ALA A 251 3.21 -15.84 17.02
C ALA A 251 2.33 -16.43 15.89
N LYS A 252 1.05 -16.04 15.90
CA LYS A 252 0.07 -16.40 14.86
C LYS A 252 -0.26 -15.18 14.02
N GLY A 253 0.21 -15.19 12.78
CA GLY A 253 0.12 -14.05 11.87
C GLY A 253 1.50 -13.68 11.35
N SER A 254 1.57 -12.64 10.53
CA SER A 254 2.82 -12.18 9.93
C SER A 254 3.03 -10.71 10.24
N TYR A 255 4.18 -10.38 10.82
CA TYR A 255 4.58 -8.99 10.99
C TYR A 255 4.76 -8.30 9.64
N ARG A 256 4.38 -7.02 9.59
CA ARG A 256 4.77 -6.11 8.51
C ARG A 256 5.72 -5.06 9.07
N VAL A 257 6.91 -4.99 8.49
CA VAL A 257 7.95 -4.06 8.94
C VAL A 257 7.69 -2.68 8.36
N TYR A 258 7.47 -1.71 9.25
CA TYR A 258 7.48 -0.28 8.94
C TYR A 258 8.70 0.35 9.60
N THR A 259 9.35 1.24 8.86
CA THR A 259 10.44 2.10 9.34
C THR A 259 10.23 3.49 8.77
N VAL A 260 10.61 4.51 9.53
CA VAL A 260 10.57 5.92 9.11
C VAL A 260 11.96 6.43 8.69
N THR A 261 12.98 5.64 9.04
CA THR A 261 14.42 5.86 8.84
C THR A 261 15.04 4.58 8.24
N PRO A 262 16.28 4.66 7.72
CA PRO A 262 17.13 3.48 7.53
C PRO A 262 17.31 2.71 8.84
N LEU A 263 17.49 1.40 8.76
CA LEU A 263 17.63 0.53 9.93
C LEU A 263 18.92 0.88 10.71
N PRO A 264 18.83 1.31 11.98
CA PRO A 264 20.01 1.55 12.81
C PRO A 264 20.72 0.23 13.08
N LYS A 265 22.05 0.28 13.21
CA LYS A 265 22.89 -0.88 13.53
C LYS A 265 23.40 -0.74 14.94
N PHE A 266 23.32 -1.81 15.72
CA PHE A 266 23.82 -1.85 17.08
C PHE A 266 24.79 -3.01 17.26
N ASP A 267 25.77 -2.79 18.14
CA ASP A 267 26.62 -3.83 18.72
C ASP A 267 26.73 -3.58 20.23
N SER A 268 27.31 -4.52 20.96
CA SER A 268 27.45 -4.41 22.42
C SER A 268 28.37 -3.28 22.89
N GLN A 269 29.16 -2.66 21.99
CA GLN A 269 30.05 -1.55 22.31
C GLN A 269 29.38 -0.18 22.10
N ASN A 270 28.45 -0.09 21.14
CA ASN A 270 27.79 1.16 20.77
C ASN A 270 26.37 1.31 21.34
N TRP A 271 25.79 0.22 21.84
CA TRP A 271 24.45 0.25 22.42
C TRP A 271 24.49 0.57 23.91
N THR A 272 23.60 1.47 24.34
CA THR A 272 23.40 1.83 25.74
C THR A 272 21.92 2.14 25.96
N PHE A 273 21.38 1.69 27.09
CA PHE A 273 20.03 2.03 27.51
C PHE A 273 20.06 3.00 28.67
N THR A 274 19.31 4.10 28.56
CA THR A 274 19.26 5.15 29.57
C THR A 274 17.85 5.30 30.15
N LEU A 275 17.75 5.45 31.46
CA LEU A 275 16.53 5.89 32.15
C LEU A 275 16.84 7.13 32.99
N ASP A 276 16.23 8.25 32.66
CA ASP A 276 16.52 9.54 33.28
C ASP A 276 15.30 10.48 33.36
N GLY A 277 15.56 11.78 33.57
CA GLY A 277 14.54 12.80 33.77
C GLY A 277 14.12 12.94 35.24
N LEU A 278 12.80 12.99 35.47
CA LEU A 278 12.19 13.17 36.79
C LEU A 278 12.18 11.86 37.60
N VAL A 279 13.38 11.39 37.94
CA VAL A 279 13.63 10.20 38.76
C VAL A 279 14.68 10.48 39.83
N ASP A 280 14.65 9.73 40.93
CA ASP A 280 15.63 9.85 42.02
C ASP A 280 16.97 9.19 41.67
N LYS A 281 16.93 8.10 40.90
CA LYS A 281 18.09 7.27 40.54
C LYS A 281 18.13 7.09 39.02
N PRO A 282 18.71 8.05 38.28
CA PRO A 282 18.94 7.86 36.85
C PRO A 282 19.90 6.67 36.64
N GLY A 283 19.67 5.91 35.57
CA GLY A 283 20.40 4.69 35.26
C GLY A 283 20.86 4.67 33.81
N SER A 284 22.02 4.08 33.56
CA SER A 284 22.54 3.80 32.23
C SER A 284 23.20 2.43 32.24
N TRP A 285 22.82 1.58 31.28
CA TRP A 285 23.27 0.20 31.19
C TRP A 285 23.82 -0.07 29.80
N ASN A 286 25.02 -0.66 29.75
CA ASN A 286 25.47 -1.34 28.53
C ASN A 286 24.68 -2.63 28.32
N TRP A 287 24.90 -3.31 27.18
CA TRP A 287 24.13 -4.51 26.83
C TRP A 287 24.19 -5.62 27.89
N GLN A 288 25.38 -5.96 28.39
CA GLN A 288 25.54 -7.01 29.38
C GLN A 288 24.83 -6.67 30.70
N GLN A 289 24.96 -5.42 31.17
CA GLN A 289 24.31 -4.95 32.38
C GLN A 289 22.78 -4.93 32.22
N PHE A 290 22.28 -4.56 31.04
CA PHE A 290 20.85 -4.54 30.75
C PHE A 290 20.24 -5.95 30.76
N LEU A 291 20.94 -6.94 30.18
CA LEU A 291 20.51 -8.35 30.23
C LEU A 291 20.53 -8.96 31.63
N ALA A 292 21.35 -8.42 32.54
CA ALA A 292 21.38 -8.85 33.94
C ALA A 292 20.17 -8.35 34.76
N LEU A 293 19.38 -7.42 34.23
CA LEU A 293 18.13 -6.99 34.86
C LEU A 293 17.13 -8.15 34.88
N ARG A 294 16.27 -8.19 35.92
CA ARG A 294 15.26 -9.23 36.06
C ARG A 294 14.26 -9.15 34.89
N ARG A 295 14.26 -10.17 34.04
CA ARG A 295 13.33 -10.34 32.92
C ARG A 295 12.07 -11.10 33.34
N ARG A 296 10.98 -10.89 32.61
CA ARG A 296 9.73 -11.66 32.68
C ARG A 296 9.30 -12.07 31.29
N VAL A 297 8.58 -13.19 31.23
CA VAL A 297 7.91 -13.67 30.03
C VAL A 297 6.45 -13.22 30.09
N GLN A 298 5.93 -12.71 28.98
CA GLN A 298 4.51 -12.42 28.82
C GLN A 298 4.02 -12.90 27.46
N VAL A 299 2.74 -13.24 27.37
CA VAL A 299 2.08 -13.55 26.11
C VAL A 299 1.09 -12.46 25.80
N SER A 300 1.21 -11.84 24.63
CA SER A 300 0.28 -10.79 24.21
C SER A 300 0.09 -10.69 22.70
N ASP A 301 -1.04 -10.11 22.31
CA ASP A 301 -1.33 -9.81 20.92
C ASP A 301 -0.68 -8.49 20.51
N PHE A 302 -0.39 -8.35 19.21
CA PHE A 302 0.18 -7.15 18.61
C PHE A 302 -0.73 -6.67 17.49
N HIS A 303 -1.29 -5.48 17.62
CA HIS A 303 -2.23 -4.92 16.65
C HIS A 303 -1.64 -3.70 15.93
N CYS A 304 -1.66 -3.70 14.60
CA CYS A 304 -1.27 -2.55 13.82
C CYS A 304 -2.49 -1.74 13.40
N VAL A 305 -2.39 -0.41 13.53
CA VAL A 305 -3.40 0.55 13.04
C VAL A 305 -3.73 0.40 11.55
N THR A 306 -2.85 -0.26 10.78
CA THR A 306 -3.05 -0.55 9.35
C THR A 306 -3.84 -1.85 9.09
N GLY A 307 -4.42 -2.47 10.13
CA GLY A 307 -5.42 -3.53 9.99
C GLY A 307 -4.88 -4.96 9.99
N TRP A 308 -3.63 -5.19 10.38
CA TRP A 308 -3.09 -6.53 10.61
C TRP A 308 -2.74 -6.74 12.08
N SER A 309 -2.68 -8.01 12.50
CA SER A 309 -2.36 -8.39 13.86
C SER A 309 -1.53 -9.66 13.89
N VAL A 310 -0.73 -9.82 14.94
CA VAL A 310 -0.02 -11.07 15.26
C VAL A 310 -0.45 -11.46 16.66
N TYR A 311 -1.01 -12.65 16.80
CA TYR A 311 -1.59 -13.11 18.06
C TYR A 311 -0.63 -14.01 18.82
N LYS A 312 -0.78 -14.08 20.15
CA LYS A 312 -0.06 -15.01 21.04
C LYS A 312 1.47 -14.91 20.96
N ASN A 313 2.00 -13.71 20.81
CA ASN A 313 3.44 -13.48 20.82
C ASN A 313 3.98 -13.72 22.23
N THR A 314 5.04 -14.52 22.34
CA THR A 314 5.76 -14.67 23.61
C THR A 314 6.88 -13.65 23.64
N TRP A 315 6.75 -12.65 24.49
CA TRP A 315 7.79 -11.64 24.71
C TRP A 315 8.54 -11.94 25.98
N GLU A 316 9.86 -11.71 25.95
CA GLU A 316 10.66 -11.71 27.17
C GLU A 316 11.51 -10.44 27.24
N GLY A 317 11.45 -9.79 28.40
CA GLY A 317 12.01 -8.47 28.60
C GLY A 317 11.89 -7.97 30.03
N ILE A 318 12.26 -6.71 30.24
CA ILE A 318 12.17 -6.06 31.55
C ILE A 318 10.82 -5.33 31.63
N PRO A 319 9.96 -5.63 32.63
CA PRO A 319 8.71 -4.90 32.83
C PRO A 319 8.97 -3.40 33.04
N LEU A 320 8.19 -2.54 32.39
CA LEU A 320 8.37 -1.09 32.52
C LEU A 320 8.16 -0.63 33.97
N ALA A 321 7.12 -1.15 34.63
CA ALA A 321 6.86 -0.88 36.04
C ALA A 321 8.06 -1.21 36.95
N GLN A 322 8.83 -2.25 36.62
CA GLN A 322 10.05 -2.60 37.37
C GLN A 322 11.15 -1.54 37.18
N LEU A 323 11.39 -1.09 35.95
CA LEU A 323 12.37 -0.03 35.66
C LEU A 323 12.00 1.27 36.39
N LEU A 324 10.73 1.67 36.32
CA LEU A 324 10.22 2.87 36.97
C LEU A 324 10.33 2.78 38.50
N ALA A 325 9.98 1.63 39.09
CA ALA A 325 10.11 1.42 40.53
C ALA A 325 11.57 1.46 41.00
N GLN A 326 12.50 0.92 40.22
CA GLN A 326 13.95 0.97 40.54
C GLN A 326 14.51 2.40 40.47
N ALA A 327 14.04 3.20 39.51
CA ALA A 327 14.49 4.56 39.31
C ALA A 327 13.94 5.55 40.37
N GLY A 328 12.79 5.25 40.98
CA GLY A 328 12.11 6.16 41.91
C GLY A 328 11.54 7.36 41.18
N VAL A 329 10.35 7.21 40.58
CA VAL A 329 9.67 8.28 39.84
C VAL A 329 9.32 9.44 40.78
N LYS A 330 9.71 10.66 40.43
CA LYS A 330 9.43 11.85 41.23
C LYS A 330 7.97 12.30 41.11
N PRO A 331 7.39 12.95 42.14
CA PRO A 331 5.99 13.38 42.13
C PRO A 331 5.60 14.34 41.00
N GLU A 332 6.56 15.09 40.45
CA GLU A 332 6.34 16.03 39.35
C GLU A 332 6.19 15.34 37.99
N ALA A 333 6.66 14.09 37.87
CA ALA A 333 6.54 13.34 36.63
C ALA A 333 5.07 13.07 36.29
N LYS A 334 4.70 13.21 35.02
CA LYS A 334 3.35 12.93 34.51
C LYS A 334 3.34 12.00 33.31
N PHE A 335 4.45 11.94 32.58
CA PHE A 335 4.58 11.13 31.37
C PHE A 335 5.92 10.40 31.34
N VAL A 336 5.93 9.30 30.59
CA VAL A 336 7.11 8.51 30.24
C VAL A 336 7.35 8.69 28.76
N LYS A 337 8.46 9.31 28.39
CA LYS A 337 8.87 9.52 27.00
C LYS A 337 9.87 8.47 26.58
N PHE A 338 9.69 7.96 25.37
CA PHE A 338 10.47 6.89 24.78
C PHE A 338 11.24 7.39 23.57
N TYR A 339 12.50 7.02 23.47
CA TYR A 339 13.39 7.41 22.38
C TYR A 339 13.90 6.17 21.65
N SER A 340 13.69 6.18 20.33
CA SER A 340 14.27 5.21 19.42
C SER A 340 15.72 5.58 19.09
N GLY A 341 16.56 4.57 18.96
CA GLY A 341 17.96 4.70 18.55
C GLY A 341 18.15 5.03 17.07
N ASP A 342 17.06 5.16 16.30
CA ASP A 342 17.11 5.76 14.96
C ASP A 342 17.26 7.29 14.99
N GLY A 343 17.17 7.92 16.17
CA GLY A 343 17.38 9.36 16.38
C GLY A 343 16.21 10.26 15.94
N VAL A 344 15.12 9.68 15.42
CA VAL A 344 13.97 10.43 14.91
C VAL A 344 12.69 10.07 15.65
N TYR A 345 12.46 8.79 15.90
CA TYR A 345 11.21 8.33 16.45
C TYR A 345 11.15 8.54 17.97
N THR A 346 10.09 9.21 18.41
CA THR A 346 9.75 9.33 19.83
C THR A 346 8.27 9.09 20.03
N ASP A 347 7.94 8.64 21.22
CA ASP A 347 6.57 8.40 21.66
C ASP A 347 6.49 8.68 23.17
N ALA A 348 5.28 8.78 23.71
CA ALA A 348 5.06 8.96 25.14
C ALA A 348 3.77 8.31 25.61
N LEU A 349 3.79 7.88 26.87
CA LEU A 349 2.64 7.40 27.63
C LEU A 349 2.44 8.28 28.86
N SER A 350 1.20 8.48 29.31
CA SER A 350 0.95 9.00 30.65
C SER A 350 1.51 8.03 31.71
N LEU A 351 1.79 8.50 32.92
CA LEU A 351 2.19 7.60 34.01
C LEU A 351 1.13 6.54 34.31
N GLU A 352 -0.15 6.88 34.18
CA GLU A 352 -1.25 5.92 34.34
C GLU A 352 -1.17 4.81 33.30
N GLN A 353 -0.94 5.16 32.02
CA GLN A 353 -0.74 4.17 30.95
C GLN A 353 0.53 3.36 31.19
N ALA A 354 1.63 4.00 31.56
CA ALA A 354 2.92 3.36 31.81
C ALA A 354 2.91 2.42 33.03
N ALA A 355 1.94 2.58 33.93
CA ALA A 355 1.73 1.72 35.10
C ALA A 355 1.01 0.40 34.77
N MET A 356 0.58 0.18 33.53
CA MET A 356 0.03 -1.10 33.11
C MET A 356 1.05 -2.23 33.29
N ASP A 357 0.55 -3.39 33.72
CA ASP A 357 1.34 -4.55 34.12
C ASP A 357 1.95 -5.34 32.96
N ASP A 358 1.46 -5.11 31.73
CA ASP A 358 1.82 -5.82 30.51
C ASP A 358 2.73 -5.02 29.57
N ILE A 359 3.27 -3.89 30.04
CA ILE A 359 4.27 -3.10 29.30
C ILE A 359 5.68 -3.58 29.66
N MET A 360 6.50 -3.83 28.64
CA MET A 360 7.90 -4.22 28.82
C MET A 360 8.83 -3.70 27.74
N VAL A 361 10.11 -3.64 28.10
CA VAL A 361 11.22 -3.52 27.15
C VAL A 361 11.70 -4.94 26.80
N ALA A 362 11.20 -5.47 25.69
CA ALA A 362 11.48 -6.81 25.20
C ALA A 362 12.83 -6.90 24.49
N VAL A 363 13.54 -8.00 24.72
CA VAL A 363 14.80 -8.38 24.05
C VAL A 363 14.68 -9.70 23.29
N LEU A 364 13.67 -10.50 23.62
CA LEU A 364 13.39 -11.79 23.01
C LEU A 364 11.92 -11.85 22.55
N HIS A 365 11.69 -12.52 21.42
CA HIS A 365 10.39 -12.85 20.85
C HIS A 365 10.36 -14.34 20.46
N ASP A 366 9.39 -15.07 20.99
CA ASP A 366 9.24 -16.53 20.82
C ASP A 366 10.56 -17.30 21.07
N GLY A 367 11.24 -16.96 22.17
CA GLY A 367 12.48 -17.61 22.61
C GLY A 367 13.73 -17.20 21.82
N LYS A 368 13.64 -16.29 20.85
CA LYS A 368 14.76 -15.85 20.00
C LYS A 368 15.04 -14.36 20.14
N PRO A 369 16.29 -13.89 19.93
CA PRO A 369 16.60 -12.46 19.86
C PRO A 369 15.71 -11.74 18.86
N ILE A 370 15.26 -10.54 19.22
CA ILE A 370 14.46 -9.70 18.31
C ILE A 370 15.39 -9.20 17.20
N GLY A 371 15.10 -9.54 15.94
CA GLY A 371 15.88 -9.07 14.80
C GLY A 371 15.86 -7.54 14.64
N ARG A 372 16.91 -6.97 14.05
CA ARG A 372 17.03 -5.52 13.79
C ARG A 372 15.79 -4.92 13.10
N ASP A 373 15.24 -5.58 12.10
CA ASP A 373 14.06 -5.11 11.33
C ASP A 373 12.80 -5.01 12.20
N TYR A 374 12.75 -5.83 13.25
CA TYR A 374 11.69 -5.89 14.24
C TYR A 374 11.93 -4.98 15.44
N GLY A 375 13.01 -4.19 15.44
CA GLY A 375 13.30 -3.21 16.48
C GLY A 375 14.27 -3.68 17.54
N GLY A 376 14.98 -4.80 17.34
CA GLY A 376 16.04 -5.22 18.25
C GLY A 376 17.25 -4.28 18.21
N PRO A 377 18.08 -4.25 19.26
CA PRO A 377 18.19 -5.31 20.27
C PRO A 377 17.20 -5.19 21.45
N ALA A 378 16.55 -4.03 21.61
CA ALA A 378 15.54 -3.80 22.63
C ALA A 378 14.34 -3.03 22.05
N ARG A 379 13.12 -3.45 22.39
CA ARG A 379 11.88 -2.86 21.87
C ARG A 379 10.83 -2.70 22.97
N LEU A 380 10.15 -1.56 22.97
CA LEU A 380 8.95 -1.38 23.81
C LEU A 380 7.78 -2.20 23.27
N ILE A 381 7.08 -2.90 24.15
CA ILE A 381 5.83 -3.62 23.86
C ILE A 381 4.72 -3.05 24.73
N VAL A 382 3.65 -2.55 24.10
CA VAL A 382 2.47 -1.96 24.74
C VAL A 382 1.21 -2.65 24.21
N PRO A 383 0.79 -3.79 24.80
CA PRO A 383 -0.19 -4.69 24.17
C PRO A 383 -1.57 -4.09 23.90
N LYS A 384 -2.06 -3.26 24.83
CA LYS A 384 -3.41 -2.68 24.76
C LYS A 384 -3.51 -1.49 23.80
N MET A 385 -2.42 -1.13 23.13
CA MET A 385 -2.35 -0.01 22.20
C MET A 385 -1.85 -0.46 20.82
N TYR A 386 -2.16 0.33 19.80
CA TYR A 386 -1.66 0.09 18.45
C TYR A 386 -0.13 0.15 18.42
N GLY A 387 0.46 -0.73 17.61
CA GLY A 387 1.89 -0.99 17.57
C GLY A 387 2.80 0.18 17.21
N TYR A 388 2.27 1.37 16.88
CA TYR A 388 3.09 2.58 16.78
C TYR A 388 3.52 3.10 18.16
N LYS A 389 2.75 2.86 19.22
CA LYS A 389 3.17 3.14 20.60
C LYS A 389 4.29 2.20 21.08
N SER A 390 4.47 1.05 20.41
CA SER A 390 5.51 0.05 20.70
C SER A 390 6.83 0.38 19.98
N VAL A 391 7.55 1.38 20.52
CA VAL A 391 8.80 1.96 20.01
C VAL A 391 9.88 0.90 19.74
N LYS A 392 10.39 0.90 18.50
CA LYS A 392 11.53 0.07 18.07
C LYS A 392 12.86 0.68 18.51
N TRP A 393 13.89 -0.16 18.62
CA TRP A 393 15.26 0.27 18.91
C TRP A 393 15.33 1.15 20.15
N LEU A 394 14.59 0.78 21.20
CA LEU A 394 14.43 1.63 22.37
C LEU A 394 15.79 1.78 23.09
N VAL A 395 16.28 3.01 23.20
CA VAL A 395 17.57 3.33 23.83
C VAL A 395 17.43 4.26 25.03
N ARG A 396 16.32 5.00 25.17
CA ARG A 396 16.13 5.89 26.32
C ARG A 396 14.67 6.00 26.74
N ILE A 397 14.48 6.04 28.05
CA ILE A 397 13.24 6.39 28.75
C ILE A 397 13.50 7.64 29.58
N GLU A 398 12.65 8.66 29.45
CA GLU A 398 12.76 9.92 30.19
C GLU A 398 11.43 10.24 30.88
N LEU A 399 11.47 10.49 32.18
CA LEU A 399 10.31 10.95 32.94
C LEU A 399 10.18 12.47 32.84
N ILE A 400 9.02 12.95 32.39
CA ILE A 400 8.76 14.37 32.10
C ILE A 400 7.44 14.85 32.73
N ASP A 401 7.34 16.16 32.98
CA ASP A 401 6.19 16.84 33.61
C ASP A 401 5.13 17.28 32.59
N LYS A 402 5.52 17.45 31.33
CA LYS A 402 4.67 17.93 30.24
C LYS A 402 4.40 16.83 29.22
N SER A 403 3.24 16.89 28.59
CA SER A 403 2.88 15.96 27.51
C SER A 403 3.85 16.08 26.34
N HIS A 404 4.18 14.96 25.72
CA HIS A 404 4.98 14.89 24.51
C HIS A 404 4.14 14.32 23.35
N ILE A 405 4.21 14.97 22.19
CA ILE A 405 3.55 14.50 20.96
C ILE A 405 4.55 13.62 20.22
N GLY A 406 4.22 12.33 20.09
CA GLY A 406 5.03 11.35 19.38
C GLY A 406 5.06 11.56 17.86
N TYR A 407 5.86 10.73 17.18
CA TYR A 407 6.10 10.87 15.74
C TYR A 407 4.81 10.74 14.91
N TRP A 408 3.97 9.74 15.18
CA TRP A 408 2.74 9.54 14.41
C TRP A 408 1.61 10.45 14.86
N GLU A 409 1.56 10.79 16.14
CA GLU A 409 0.64 11.74 16.72
C GLU A 409 0.78 13.10 16.05
N ASN A 410 2.02 13.54 15.77
CA ASN A 410 2.30 14.74 15.00
C ASN A 410 1.78 14.66 13.54
N LEU A 411 1.52 13.45 13.02
CA LEU A 411 0.93 13.19 11.72
C LEU A 411 -0.58 12.91 11.78
N GLY A 412 -1.22 13.19 12.93
CA GLY A 412 -2.67 13.10 13.12
C GLY A 412 -3.18 11.71 13.54
N TYR A 413 -2.30 10.86 14.07
CA TYR A 413 -2.73 9.63 14.74
C TYR A 413 -3.22 9.92 16.16
N ASP A 414 -3.96 8.96 16.73
CA ASP A 414 -4.50 9.07 18.08
C ASP A 414 -3.36 9.08 19.12
N ASN A 415 -3.47 9.91 20.16
CA ASN A 415 -2.47 9.99 21.21
C ASN A 415 -2.49 8.75 22.12
N ASP A 416 -3.68 8.26 22.46
CA ASP A 416 -3.82 7.14 23.41
C ASP A 416 -3.80 5.79 22.70
N ALA A 417 -4.21 5.76 21.43
CA ALA A 417 -4.01 4.64 20.53
C ALA A 417 -4.54 3.28 21.01
N TRP A 418 -5.59 3.27 21.85
CA TRP A 418 -6.22 2.04 22.33
C TRP A 418 -6.71 1.14 21.19
N VAL A 419 -6.56 -0.18 21.37
CA VAL A 419 -6.99 -1.22 20.40
C VAL A 419 -8.47 -1.52 20.52
#